data_AF-K1TNG0-F1
#
_entry.id   AF-K1TNG0-F1
#
_cell.length_a   1.000
_cell.length_b   1.000
_cell.length_c   1.000
_cell.angle_alpha   90.00
_cell.angle_beta   90.00
_cell.angle_gamma   90.00
#
_symmetry.space_group_name_H-M   'P 1'
#
loop_
_entity.id
_entity.type
_entity.pdbx_description
1 polymer ?
#
loop_
_entity_poly.entity_id
_entity_poly.type
_entity_poly.pdbx_seq_one_letter_code
_entity_poly.pdbx_strand_id
1 'polypeptide(L)'
;MKKLIPILLAVFALVSCEKDPDMDKLDNEYLVFTSHDTSTKFNEFSTYYIPDSILIIGDKKDPEYWKDENAQIIINAFKTKMNAAGYTAANKDEADLGLQVSY
;
A
#
# COMPACT_ATOMS: atom_id res chain seq x y z
N MET A 1 52.95 9.79 22.02
CA MET A 1 51.91 8.74 21.84
C MET A 1 50.49 9.15 22.27
N LYS A 2 50.25 10.22 23.05
CA LYS A 2 48.89 10.63 23.46
C LYS A 2 48.10 11.49 22.46
N LYS A 3 48.77 12.09 21.44
CA LYS A 3 48.12 12.97 20.43
C LYS A 3 47.51 12.22 19.23
N LEU A 4 47.75 10.91 19.10
CA LEU A 4 47.23 10.10 17.98
C LEU A 4 45.84 9.51 18.25
N ILE A 5 45.49 9.33 19.52
CA ILE A 5 44.19 8.81 19.97
C ILE A 5 43.01 9.68 19.50
N PRO A 6 43.03 11.03 19.64
CA PRO A 6 41.89 11.84 19.19
C PRO A 6 41.76 11.87 17.66
N ILE A 7 42.87 11.74 16.93
CA ILE A 7 42.87 11.70 15.47
C ILE A 7 42.25 10.38 14.98
N LEU A 8 42.60 9.25 15.61
CA LEU A 8 42.01 7.96 15.27
C LEU A 8 40.50 7.94 15.53
N LEU A 9 40.06 8.51 16.64
CA LEU A 9 38.63 8.60 17.00
C LEU A 9 37.83 9.48 16.02
N ALA A 10 38.43 10.59 15.55
CA ALA A 10 37.82 11.46 14.55
C ALA A 10 37.67 10.78 13.18
N VAL A 11 38.63 9.94 12.78
CA VAL A 11 38.52 9.15 11.54
C VAL A 11 37.39 8.13 11.64
N PHE A 12 37.23 7.45 12.78
CA PHE A 12 36.12 6.50 12.99
C PHE A 12 34.73 7.16 12.97
N ALA A 13 34.61 8.41 13.42
CA ALA A 13 33.36 9.17 13.36
C ALA A 13 32.95 9.59 11.93
N LEU A 14 33.91 9.69 11.00
CA LEU A 14 33.62 10.04 9.60
C LEU A 14 33.17 8.83 8.76
N VAL A 15 33.51 7.61 9.18
CA VAL A 15 33.07 6.36 8.52
C VAL A 15 31.70 5.89 9.00
N SER A 16 31.14 6.47 10.07
CA SER A 16 29.80 6.10 10.57
C SER A 16 28.66 6.75 9.78
N CYS A 17 28.97 7.68 8.87
CA CYS A 17 28.04 8.08 7.83
C CYS A 17 28.17 7.09 6.67
N GLU A 18 27.74 5.85 6.89
CA GLU A 18 27.37 5.02 5.75
C GLU A 18 26.20 5.71 5.07
N LYS A 19 26.29 5.87 3.74
CA LYS A 19 25.16 6.33 2.94
C LYS A 19 24.02 5.35 3.21
N ASP A 20 22.86 5.86 3.61
CA ASP A 20 21.69 5.03 3.81
C ASP A 20 21.53 4.09 2.62
N PRO A 21 21.34 2.79 2.85
CA PRO A 21 21.20 1.84 1.75
C PRO A 21 20.09 2.34 0.83
N ASP A 22 20.35 2.27 -0.48
CA ASP A 22 19.42 2.66 -1.52
C ASP A 22 18.24 1.67 -1.54
N MET A 23 17.22 1.95 -0.73
CA MET A 23 16.03 1.11 -0.58
C MET A 23 15.11 1.16 -1.81
N ASP A 24 15.33 2.10 -2.74
CA ASP A 24 14.59 2.27 -4.01
C ASP A 24 14.79 1.10 -5.00
N LYS A 25 15.55 0.07 -4.61
CA LYS A 25 15.80 -1.15 -5.41
C LYS A 25 15.13 -2.40 -4.84
N LEU A 26 14.55 -2.35 -3.65
CA LEU A 26 13.91 -3.49 -2.98
C LEU A 26 12.41 -3.65 -3.32
N ASP A 27 11.84 -2.65 -3.99
CA ASP A 27 10.41 -2.36 -4.09
C ASP A 27 9.79 -2.69 -5.47
N ASN A 28 10.59 -3.01 -6.48
CA ASN A 28 10.11 -3.20 -7.85
C ASN A 28 9.82 -4.67 -8.26
N GLU A 29 9.98 -5.64 -7.35
CA GLU A 29 9.68 -7.06 -7.62
C GLU A 29 8.47 -7.56 -6.81
N TYR A 30 7.32 -6.89 -6.94
CA TYR A 30 6.08 -7.38 -6.34
C TYR A 30 5.45 -8.48 -7.21
N LEU A 31 5.03 -9.57 -6.56
CA LEU A 31 4.27 -10.64 -7.20
C LEU A 31 2.77 -10.34 -7.14
N VAL A 32 2.10 -10.37 -8.29
CA VAL A 32 0.66 -10.17 -8.39
C VAL A 32 0.01 -11.47 -8.84
N PHE A 33 -0.86 -12.02 -7.99
CA PHE A 33 -1.68 -13.17 -8.32
C PHE A 33 -3.15 -12.74 -8.33
N THR A 34 -3.86 -13.09 -9.39
CA THR A 34 -5.29 -12.80 -9.54
C THR A 34 -6.06 -14.07 -9.83
N SER A 35 -7.24 -14.18 -9.23
CA SER A 35 -8.24 -15.20 -9.56
C SER A 35 -9.58 -14.50 -9.78
N HIS A 36 -10.43 -15.08 -10.63
CA HIS A 36 -11.78 -14.58 -10.86
C HIS A 36 -12.72 -15.74 -11.18
N ASP A 37 -14.01 -15.51 -10.96
CA ASP A 37 -15.05 -16.44 -11.38
C ASP A 37 -15.31 -16.30 -12.89
N THR A 38 -15.15 -17.40 -13.64
CA THR A 38 -15.34 -17.44 -15.09
C THR A 38 -16.81 -17.55 -15.51
N SER A 39 -17.71 -17.81 -14.56
CA SER A 39 -19.15 -17.91 -14.81
C SER A 39 -19.88 -16.58 -14.63
N THR A 40 -19.30 -15.65 -13.88
CA THR A 40 -19.87 -14.33 -13.62
C THR A 40 -19.75 -13.42 -14.86
N LYS A 41 -20.86 -12.82 -15.26
CA LYS A 41 -20.91 -11.82 -16.33
C LYS A 41 -20.71 -10.43 -15.75
N PHE A 42 -19.45 -10.03 -15.59
CA PHE A 42 -19.10 -8.76 -14.96
C PHE A 42 -19.68 -7.50 -15.66
N ASN A 43 -20.04 -7.60 -16.94
CA ASN A 43 -20.69 -6.53 -17.67
C ASN A 43 -22.17 -6.31 -17.31
N GLU A 44 -22.78 -7.17 -16.48
CA GLU A 44 -24.13 -6.97 -15.95
C GLU A 44 -24.14 -6.01 -14.75
N PHE A 45 -22.99 -5.70 -14.16
CA PHE A 45 -22.84 -4.74 -13.06
C PHE A 45 -22.41 -3.36 -13.58
N SER A 46 -22.89 -2.30 -12.94
CA SER A 46 -22.59 -0.91 -13.35
C SER A 46 -21.98 -0.07 -12.24
N THR A 47 -22.20 -0.43 -10.98
CA THR A 47 -21.81 0.37 -9.83
C THR A 47 -20.90 -0.37 -8.85
N TYR A 48 -20.06 0.36 -8.14
CA TYR A 48 -19.21 -0.20 -7.11
C TYR A 48 -19.11 0.69 -5.88
N TYR A 49 -18.79 0.07 -4.74
CA TYR A 49 -18.44 0.74 -3.51
C TYR A 49 -17.10 0.22 -2.99
N ILE A 50 -16.24 1.13 -2.56
CA ILE A 50 -15.00 0.84 -1.84
C ILE A 50 -14.95 1.72 -0.58
N PRO A 51 -14.70 1.16 0.62
CA PRO A 51 -14.49 1.96 1.83
C PRO A 51 -13.33 2.95 1.67
N ASP A 52 -13.38 4.04 2.43
CA ASP A 52 -12.31 5.05 2.52
C ASP A 52 -11.16 4.63 3.46
N SER A 53 -11.06 3.34 3.77
CA SER A 53 -10.07 2.77 4.68
C SER A 53 -9.65 1.36 4.28
N ILE A 54 -8.39 1.03 4.56
CA ILE A 54 -7.82 -0.32 4.38
C ILE A 54 -7.85 -1.05 5.72
N LEU A 55 -8.34 -2.28 5.75
CA LEU A 55 -8.31 -3.12 6.96
C LEU A 55 -6.88 -3.58 7.23
N ILE A 56 -6.38 -3.39 8.45
CA ILE A 56 -5.06 -3.90 8.87
C ILE A 56 -5.27 -5.28 9.49
N ILE A 57 -4.61 -6.30 8.94
CA ILE A 57 -4.59 -7.66 9.47
C ILE A 57 -3.39 -7.79 10.41
N GLY A 58 -3.66 -7.73 11.71
CA GLY A 58 -2.65 -7.88 12.76
C GLY A 58 -3.00 -8.98 13.77
N ASP A 59 -2.36 -8.91 14.94
CA ASP A 59 -2.56 -9.82 16.07
C ASP A 59 -3.66 -9.36 17.05
N LYS A 60 -4.26 -8.20 16.79
CA LYS A 60 -5.27 -7.59 17.65
C LYS A 60 -6.66 -8.18 17.39
N LYS A 61 -7.45 -8.27 18.47
CA LYS A 61 -8.84 -8.74 18.41
C LYS A 61 -9.77 -7.74 17.72
N ASP A 62 -9.54 -6.45 17.97
CA ASP A 62 -10.37 -5.39 17.42
C ASP A 62 -9.83 -4.93 16.06
N PRO A 63 -10.69 -4.63 15.08
CA PRO A 63 -10.26 -4.27 13.74
C PRO A 63 -9.56 -2.92 13.72
N GLU A 64 -8.41 -2.86 13.06
CA GLU A 64 -7.66 -1.63 12.82
C GLU A 64 -7.77 -1.21 11.35
N TYR A 65 -7.77 0.10 11.11
CA TYR A 65 -7.99 0.66 9.79
C TYR A 65 -6.94 1.70 9.46
N TRP A 66 -6.27 1.52 8.33
CA TRP A 66 -5.36 2.50 7.76
C TRP A 66 -6.14 3.51 6.90
N LYS A 67 -5.98 4.81 7.20
CA LYS A 67 -6.84 5.89 6.67
C LYS A 67 -6.09 7.13 6.18
N ASP A 68 -4.77 7.17 6.33
CA ASP A 68 -3.98 8.36 6.00
C ASP A 68 -3.88 8.59 4.48
N GLU A 69 -3.10 9.60 4.09
CA GLU A 69 -2.88 9.96 2.69
C GLU A 69 -2.31 8.82 1.84
N ASN A 70 -1.45 7.97 2.42
CA ASN A 70 -0.88 6.82 1.73
C ASN A 70 -1.95 5.74 1.47
N ALA A 71 -2.82 5.49 2.45
CA ALA A 71 -3.98 4.61 2.24
C ALA A 71 -4.89 5.15 1.12
N GLN A 72 -5.10 6.47 1.06
CA GLN A 72 -5.90 7.09 0.00
C GLN A 72 -5.25 6.96 -1.38
N ILE A 73 -3.92 6.98 -1.51
CA ILE A 73 -3.23 6.73 -2.79
C ILE A 73 -3.64 5.35 -3.35
N ILE A 74 -3.61 4.31 -2.50
CA ILE A 74 -3.99 2.95 -2.88
C ILE A 74 -5.48 2.88 -3.24
N ILE A 75 -6.37 3.40 -2.39
CA ILE A 75 -7.82 3.41 -2.64
C ILE A 75 -8.17 4.14 -3.94
N ASN A 76 -7.51 5.28 -4.20
CA ASN A 76 -7.73 6.05 -5.42
C ASN A 76 -7.22 5.32 -6.67
N ALA A 77 -6.18 4.48 -6.56
CA ALA A 77 -5.76 3.61 -7.66
C ALA A 77 -6.86 2.60 -8.03
N PHE A 78 -7.52 1.97 -7.04
CA PHE A 78 -8.67 1.10 -7.29
C PHE A 78 -9.83 1.87 -7.93
N LYS A 79 -10.21 3.03 -7.39
CA LYS A 79 -11.27 3.88 -7.96
C LYS A 79 -10.99 4.24 -9.41
N THR A 80 -9.75 4.65 -9.71
CA THR A 80 -9.31 4.99 -11.07
C THR A 80 -9.45 3.80 -12.02
N LYS A 81 -9.05 2.60 -11.59
CA LYS A 81 -9.15 1.39 -12.42
C LYS A 81 -10.60 0.93 -12.61
N MET A 82 -11.43 0.99 -11.57
CA MET A 82 -12.87 0.69 -11.67
C MET A 82 -13.58 1.64 -12.64
N ASN A 83 -13.32 2.94 -12.53
CA ASN A 83 -13.87 3.94 -13.44
C ASN A 83 -13.41 3.70 -14.88
N ALA A 84 -12.12 3.38 -15.08
CA ALA A 84 -11.58 3.05 -16.41
C ALA A 84 -12.17 1.76 -16.99
N ALA A 85 -12.63 0.84 -16.14
CA ALA A 85 -13.31 -0.39 -16.55
C ALA A 85 -14.82 -0.20 -16.80
N GLY A 86 -15.36 1.02 -16.63
CA GLY A 86 -16.75 1.37 -16.92
C GLY A 86 -17.70 1.33 -15.71
N TYR A 87 -17.20 1.06 -14.51
CA TYR A 87 -18.04 1.07 -13.30
C TYR A 87 -18.10 2.47 -12.69
N THR A 88 -19.22 2.81 -12.04
CA THR A 88 -19.43 4.09 -11.37
C THR A 88 -19.47 3.92 -9.86
N ALA A 89 -18.84 4.81 -9.10
CA ALA A 89 -18.91 4.78 -7.64
C ALA A 89 -20.35 5.07 -7.17
N ALA A 90 -20.86 4.27 -6.23
CA ALA A 90 -22.17 4.42 -5.61
C ALA A 90 -22.07 4.32 -4.08
N ASN A 91 -23.17 4.60 -3.38
CA ASN A 91 -23.24 4.36 -1.94
C ASN A 91 -23.24 2.86 -1.66
N LYS A 92 -22.81 2.48 -0.44
CA LYS A 92 -22.67 1.08 -0.03
C LYS A 92 -23.93 0.24 -0.28
N ASP A 93 -25.10 0.81 -0.01
CA ASP A 93 -26.38 0.08 -0.09
C ASP A 93 -26.95 0.03 -1.52
N GLU A 94 -26.34 0.77 -2.46
CA GLU A 94 -26.79 0.91 -3.85
C GLU A 94 -25.83 0.24 -4.85
N ALA A 95 -24.63 -0.14 -4.41
CA ALA A 95 -23.59 -0.67 -5.27
C ALA A 95 -23.82 -2.14 -5.64
N ASP A 96 -23.62 -2.46 -6.91
CA ASP A 96 -23.64 -3.85 -7.42
C ASP A 96 -22.43 -4.65 -6.92
N LEU A 97 -21.27 -3.99 -6.84
CA LEU A 97 -19.98 -4.59 -6.48
C LEU A 97 -19.38 -3.93 -5.23
N GLY A 98 -18.93 -4.76 -4.29
CA GLY A 98 -18.16 -4.33 -3.13
C GLY A 98 -16.67 -4.64 -3.29
N LEU A 99 -15.81 -3.64 -3.08
CA LEU A 99 -14.36 -3.81 -3.00
C LEU A 99 -13.90 -3.69 -1.55
N GLN A 100 -13.06 -4.62 -1.13
CA GLN A 100 -12.39 -4.60 0.18
C GLN A 100 -10.89 -4.74 -0.04
N VAL A 101 -10.12 -3.89 0.64
CA VAL A 101 -8.66 -3.91 0.63
C VAL A 101 -8.18 -4.14 2.06
N SER A 102 -7.25 -5.08 2.20
CA SER A 102 -6.60 -5.38 3.49
C SER A 102 -5.09 -5.35 3.32
N TYR A 103 -4.38 -4.96 4.38
CA TYR A 103 -2.92 -4.95 4.47
C TYR A 103 -2.46 -5.82 5.65
#